data_AF-A0A157SWZ3-F1
#
_entry.id   AF-A0A157SWZ3-F1
#
_cell.length_a   1.000
_cell.length_b   1.000
_cell.length_c   1.000
_cell.angle_alpha   90.00
_cell.angle_beta   90.00
_cell.angle_gamma   90.00
#
_symmetry.space_group_name_H-M   'P 1'
#
loop_
_entity.id
_entity.type
_entity.pdbx_description
1 polymer ?
#
loop_
_entity_poly.entity_id
_entity_poly.type
_entity_poly.pdbx_seq_one_letter_code
_entity_poly.pdbx_strand_id
1 'polypeptide(L)'
;MTPSFAGLRLLTMLTTLLAASCAALPALAAQPPRASLQYRDAVIRNGRAVWGLDAPIAVFAGQLHQESAWRADAVSAVGAQGIAQFMPDTSAWIAGLYPTLAANAPFNPSWAIRALVQYDLWLHARISAADDCQRMAMTLSAYNGGLGWIQRDQRLAAGRGLDRAVWFDQVETVNAGRSAANWRENRAYPRRILYVHQARYLAWGSGVCL
;
A
#
# COMPACT_ATOMS: atom_id res chain seq x y z
N MET A 1 -75.88 18.82 41.52
CA MET A 1 -75.24 19.73 42.49
C MET A 1 -73.90 19.11 42.88
N THR A 2 -72.81 19.75 42.46
CA THR A 2 -71.41 19.55 42.95
C THR A 2 -71.33 19.94 44.44
N PRO A 3 -70.37 19.46 45.28
CA PRO A 3 -68.90 19.72 45.18
C PRO A 3 -67.99 18.50 45.55
N SER A 4 -66.78 18.36 44.99
CA SER A 4 -65.46 18.95 45.30
C SER A 4 -64.71 18.33 46.49
N PHE A 5 -63.48 17.85 46.25
CA PHE A 5 -62.20 18.03 47.01
C PHE A 5 -61.18 17.05 46.38
N ALA A 6 -60.36 17.48 45.41
CA ALA A 6 -59.07 18.16 45.55
C ALA A 6 -57.92 17.30 46.11
N GLY A 7 -56.94 17.00 45.23
CA GLY A 7 -55.52 16.96 45.61
C GLY A 7 -54.83 15.60 45.63
N LEU A 8 -54.49 15.03 44.47
CA LEU A 8 -53.41 14.04 44.37
C LEU A 8 -52.18 14.66 43.71
N ARG A 9 -51.10 14.69 44.48
CA ARG A 9 -49.81 15.31 44.14
C ARG A 9 -49.16 14.59 42.96
N LEU A 10 -48.77 15.41 41.99
CA LEU A 10 -48.05 15.06 40.77
C LEU A 10 -46.72 14.38 41.10
N LEU A 11 -46.58 13.11 40.75
CA LEU A 11 -45.34 12.35 40.79
C LEU A 11 -44.48 12.82 39.61
N THR A 12 -43.46 13.64 39.87
CA THR A 12 -42.47 14.04 38.86
C THR A 12 -41.67 12.83 38.41
N MET A 13 -41.92 12.36 37.18
CA MET A 13 -41.06 11.46 36.43
C MET A 13 -39.68 12.11 36.24
N LEU A 14 -38.63 11.51 36.79
CA LEU A 14 -37.25 11.83 36.43
C LEU A 14 -36.69 10.65 35.63
N THR A 15 -37.08 10.55 34.36
CA THR A 15 -36.42 9.69 33.37
C THR A 15 -35.18 10.43 32.86
N THR A 16 -34.04 10.21 33.50
CA THR A 16 -32.74 10.59 32.94
C THR A 16 -32.45 9.72 31.73
N LEU A 17 -32.69 10.28 30.54
CA LEU A 17 -32.23 9.76 29.25
C LEU A 17 -30.70 9.78 29.24
N LEU A 18 -30.05 8.62 29.43
CA LEU A 18 -28.63 8.46 29.12
C LEU A 18 -28.51 8.44 27.59
N ALA A 19 -28.25 9.60 26.99
CA ALA A 19 -27.80 9.68 25.61
C ALA A 19 -26.40 9.03 25.52
N ALA A 20 -26.36 7.74 25.19
CA ALA A 20 -25.13 7.08 24.80
C ALA A 20 -24.67 7.67 23.46
N SER A 21 -23.86 8.73 23.53
CA SER A 21 -23.10 9.22 22.38
C SER A 21 -22.13 8.13 21.95
N CYS A 22 -22.54 7.34 20.97
CA CYS A 22 -21.69 6.42 20.24
C CYS A 22 -20.74 7.27 19.38
N ALA A 23 -19.73 7.87 20.00
CA ALA A 23 -18.59 8.40 19.28
C ALA A 23 -17.92 7.19 18.63
N ALA A 24 -18.09 7.05 17.31
CA ALA A 24 -17.31 6.12 16.52
C ALA A 24 -15.83 6.51 16.74
N LEU A 25 -15.13 5.76 17.58
CA LEU A 25 -13.68 5.87 17.69
C LEU A 25 -13.15 5.68 16.27
N PRO A 26 -12.33 6.61 15.74
CA PRO A 26 -11.69 6.36 14.46
C PRO A 26 -10.96 5.04 14.64
N ALA A 27 -11.24 4.07 13.76
CA ALA A 27 -10.55 2.80 13.76
C ALA A 27 -9.07 3.12 13.65
N LEU A 28 -8.35 3.10 14.79
CA LEU A 28 -6.92 3.31 14.83
C LEU A 28 -6.35 2.27 13.89
N ALA A 29 -5.79 2.72 12.76
CA ALA A 29 -5.13 1.83 11.82
C ALA A 29 -4.18 0.96 12.64
N ALA A 30 -4.27 -0.36 12.44
CA ALA A 30 -3.53 -1.31 13.25
C ALA A 30 -2.04 -0.91 13.27
N GLN A 31 -1.43 -0.88 14.46
CA GLN A 31 -0.05 -0.42 14.61
C GLN A 31 0.92 -1.23 13.73
N PRO A 32 2.05 -0.62 13.29
CA PRO A 32 3.14 -1.35 12.66
C PRO A 32 3.55 -2.56 13.50
N PRO A 33 3.81 -3.74 12.91
CA PRO A 33 4.31 -4.87 13.66
C PRO A 33 5.66 -4.53 14.28
N ARG A 34 5.95 -5.03 15.50
CA ARG A 34 7.19 -4.71 16.23
C ARG A 34 8.46 -4.97 15.40
N ALA A 35 8.47 -6.02 14.59
CA ALA A 35 9.57 -6.38 13.70
C ALA A 35 9.94 -5.28 12.69
N SER A 36 8.99 -4.40 12.33
CA SER A 36 9.19 -3.29 11.40
C SER A 36 9.94 -2.10 12.00
N LEU A 37 9.86 -1.90 13.32
CA LEU A 37 10.30 -0.65 13.97
C LEU A 37 11.79 -0.39 13.76
N GLN A 38 12.62 -1.44 13.76
CA GLN A 38 14.07 -1.34 13.53
C GLN A 38 14.43 -0.81 12.13
N TYR A 39 13.51 -0.92 11.16
CA TYR A 39 13.72 -0.51 9.78
C TYR A 39 13.13 0.86 9.45
N ARG A 40 12.33 1.45 10.36
CA ARG A 40 11.61 2.71 10.15
C ARG A 40 12.50 3.80 9.57
N ASP A 41 13.62 4.08 10.22
CA ASP A 41 14.48 5.18 9.79
C ASP A 41 15.19 4.87 8.48
N ALA A 42 15.48 3.59 8.20
CA ALA A 42 16.04 3.18 6.92
C ALA A 42 15.04 3.43 5.78
N VAL A 43 13.75 3.13 5.97
CA VAL A 43 12.70 3.41 4.98
C VAL A 43 12.54 4.91 4.77
N ILE A 44 12.45 5.69 5.84
CA ILE A 44 12.30 7.16 5.76
C ILE A 44 13.49 7.80 5.04
N ARG A 45 14.73 7.46 5.46
CA ARG A 45 15.94 8.06 4.88
C ARG A 45 16.12 7.68 3.42
N ASN A 46 15.96 6.41 3.07
CA ASN A 46 16.13 5.98 1.68
C ASN A 46 15.00 6.50 0.79
N GLY A 47 13.75 6.48 1.27
CA GLY A 47 12.61 7.06 0.56
C GLY A 47 12.86 8.52 0.23
N ARG A 48 13.24 9.35 1.22
CA ARG A 48 13.51 10.77 1.00
C ARG A 48 14.75 11.05 0.14
N ALA A 49 15.79 10.25 0.28
CA ALA A 49 17.01 10.41 -0.53
C ALA A 49 16.75 10.13 -2.02
N VAL A 50 15.78 9.28 -2.34
CA VAL A 50 15.49 8.84 -3.71
C VAL A 50 14.32 9.61 -4.33
N TRP A 51 13.24 9.80 -3.57
CA TRP A 51 11.98 10.40 -4.06
C TRP A 51 11.79 11.87 -3.65
N GLY A 52 12.65 12.41 -2.78
CA GLY A 52 12.49 13.76 -2.22
C GLY A 52 11.65 13.80 -0.94
N LEU A 53 11.40 15.00 -0.42
CA LEU A 53 10.74 15.16 0.89
C LEU A 53 9.31 14.61 0.95
N ASP A 54 8.62 14.62 -0.18
CA ASP A 54 7.24 14.15 -0.33
C ASP A 54 7.13 12.64 -0.62
N ALA A 55 8.23 11.90 -0.47
CA ALA A 55 8.27 10.45 -0.66
C ALA A 55 7.12 9.73 0.08
N PRO A 56 6.40 8.80 -0.57
CA PRO A 56 5.25 8.10 0.01
C PRO A 56 5.71 6.99 0.97
N ILE A 57 6.32 7.37 2.10
CA ILE A 57 6.95 6.46 3.06
C ILE A 57 5.99 5.36 3.54
N ALA A 58 4.71 5.69 3.74
CA ALA A 58 3.73 4.73 4.21
C ALA A 58 3.47 3.62 3.16
N VAL A 59 3.57 3.95 1.86
CA VAL A 59 3.45 2.99 0.77
C VAL A 59 4.65 2.04 0.77
N PHE A 60 5.89 2.54 0.85
CA PHE A 60 7.09 1.70 0.89
C PHE A 60 7.10 0.75 2.09
N ALA A 61 6.69 1.25 3.27
CA ALA A 61 6.56 0.41 4.45
C ALA A 61 5.42 -0.62 4.29
N GLY A 62 4.31 -0.24 3.65
CA GLY A 62 3.23 -1.14 3.29
C GLY A 62 3.67 -2.25 2.34
N GLN A 63 4.53 -1.93 1.38
CA GLN A 63 5.11 -2.86 0.42
C GLN A 63 6.07 -3.84 1.08
N LEU A 64 7.01 -3.37 1.90
CA LEU A 64 7.90 -4.24 2.69
C LEU A 64 7.12 -5.19 3.63
N HIS A 65 5.99 -4.73 4.17
CA HIS A 65 5.07 -5.59 4.90
C HIS A 65 4.49 -6.66 3.99
N GLN A 66 3.93 -6.27 2.84
CA GLN A 66 3.31 -7.20 1.88
C GLN A 66 4.30 -8.24 1.37
N GLU A 67 5.55 -7.87 1.15
CA GLU A 67 6.57 -8.77 0.59
C GLU A 67 6.97 -9.86 1.58
N SER A 68 7.36 -9.50 2.80
CA SER A 68 8.01 -10.45 3.71
C SER A 68 7.49 -10.44 5.14
N ALA A 69 6.48 -9.61 5.43
CA ALA A 69 6.12 -9.23 6.80
C ALA A 69 7.35 -8.78 7.63
N TRP A 70 8.28 -8.06 6.97
CA TRP A 70 9.56 -7.57 7.53
C TRP A 70 10.62 -8.65 7.84
N ARG A 71 10.54 -9.82 7.20
CA ARG A 71 11.54 -10.89 7.33
C ARG A 71 12.70 -10.72 6.35
N ALA A 72 13.87 -10.36 6.88
CA ALA A 72 15.09 -10.13 6.10
C ALA A 72 15.68 -11.39 5.46
N ASP A 73 15.38 -12.56 6.00
CA ASP A 73 15.87 -13.88 5.60
C ASP A 73 14.85 -14.67 4.76
N ALA A 74 13.72 -14.04 4.40
CA ALA A 74 12.65 -14.73 3.71
C ALA A 74 13.07 -15.20 2.30
N VAL A 75 12.76 -16.45 1.99
CA VAL A 75 12.86 -17.02 0.65
C VAL A 75 11.50 -17.61 0.28
N SER A 76 10.91 -17.15 -0.82
CA SER A 76 9.63 -17.71 -1.29
C SER A 76 9.83 -19.04 -2.02
N ALA A 77 8.74 -19.78 -2.24
CA ALA A 77 8.76 -21.03 -3.00
C ALA A 77 9.26 -20.87 -4.45
N VAL A 78 9.19 -19.65 -4.99
CA VAL A 78 9.69 -19.32 -6.35
C VAL A 78 11.07 -18.66 -6.32
N GLY A 79 11.71 -18.57 -5.16
CA GLY A 79 13.08 -18.09 -5.01
C GLY A 79 13.23 -16.57 -4.83
N ALA A 80 12.16 -15.84 -4.52
CA ALA A 80 12.22 -14.43 -4.19
C ALA A 80 12.90 -14.23 -2.82
N GLN A 81 13.77 -13.21 -2.68
CA GLN A 81 14.72 -13.11 -1.57
C GLN A 81 14.59 -11.83 -0.75
N GLY A 82 14.71 -12.01 0.57
CA GLY A 82 14.90 -10.96 1.55
C GLY A 82 13.66 -10.10 1.82
N ILE A 83 13.87 -9.00 2.52
CA ILE A 83 12.76 -8.18 3.06
C ILE A 83 11.85 -7.59 1.97
N ALA A 84 12.39 -7.42 0.76
CA ALA A 84 11.72 -6.86 -0.41
C ALA A 84 11.35 -7.92 -1.46
N GLN A 85 11.64 -9.21 -1.19
CA GLN A 85 11.35 -10.36 -2.06
C GLN A 85 11.75 -10.15 -3.53
N PHE A 86 12.99 -9.72 -3.77
CA PHE A 86 13.50 -9.63 -5.14
C PHE A 86 13.75 -11.02 -5.71
N MET A 87 13.33 -11.24 -6.96
CA MET A 87 13.88 -12.35 -7.74
C MET A 87 15.38 -12.12 -7.98
N PRO A 88 16.21 -13.18 -8.02
CA PRO A 88 17.66 -13.02 -8.23
C PRO A 88 18.03 -12.21 -9.48
N ASP A 89 17.32 -12.41 -10.59
CA ASP A 89 17.54 -11.66 -11.82
C ASP A 89 17.20 -10.17 -11.65
N THR A 90 16.16 -9.85 -10.88
CA THR A 90 15.79 -8.46 -10.57
C THR A 90 16.87 -7.80 -9.72
N SER A 91 17.37 -8.46 -8.68
CA SER A 91 18.42 -7.89 -7.82
C SER A 91 19.74 -7.70 -8.57
N ALA A 92 20.10 -8.64 -9.45
CA ALA A 92 21.26 -8.53 -10.33
C ALA A 92 21.11 -7.36 -11.33
N TRP A 93 19.93 -7.20 -11.93
CA TRP A 93 19.65 -6.07 -12.82
C TRP A 93 19.74 -4.72 -12.10
N ILE A 94 19.16 -4.61 -10.89
CA ILE A 94 19.28 -3.41 -10.04
C ILE A 94 20.76 -3.10 -9.74
N ALA A 95 21.53 -4.11 -9.34
CA ALA A 95 22.94 -3.95 -9.01
C ALA A 95 23.79 -3.50 -10.21
N GLY A 96 23.46 -3.96 -11.43
CA GLY A 96 24.11 -3.51 -12.66
C GLY A 96 23.73 -2.07 -13.07
N LEU A 97 22.54 -1.61 -12.71
CA LEU A 97 22.04 -0.28 -13.07
C LEU A 97 22.50 0.82 -12.09
N TYR A 98 22.62 0.49 -10.80
CA TYR A 98 22.90 1.46 -9.75
C TYR A 98 24.22 1.17 -9.04
N PRO A 99 25.28 1.99 -9.25
CA PRO A 99 26.60 1.76 -8.64
C PRO A 99 26.57 1.65 -7.11
N THR A 100 25.69 2.42 -6.45
CA THR A 100 25.50 2.38 -4.98
C THR A 100 24.84 1.10 -4.47
N LEU A 101 24.35 0.24 -5.37
CA LEU A 101 23.73 -1.05 -5.10
C LEU A 101 24.50 -2.23 -5.75
N ALA A 102 25.70 -1.99 -6.29
CA ALA A 102 26.49 -3.00 -7.00
C ALA A 102 26.80 -4.27 -6.18
N ALA A 103 26.73 -4.19 -4.84
CA ALA A 103 26.95 -5.33 -3.96
C ALA A 103 25.93 -6.47 -4.11
N ASN A 104 24.77 -6.23 -4.74
CA ASN A 104 23.70 -7.23 -4.96
C ASN A 104 23.39 -8.07 -3.70
N ALA A 105 22.95 -7.41 -2.63
CA ALA A 105 22.76 -8.05 -1.32
C ALA A 105 21.28 -8.09 -0.89
N PRO A 106 20.42 -8.90 -1.54
CA PRO A 106 18.97 -8.91 -1.30
C PRO A 106 18.58 -9.31 0.14
N PHE A 107 19.41 -10.09 0.84
CA PHE A 107 19.20 -10.43 2.26
C PHE A 107 19.70 -9.36 3.24
N ASN A 108 20.41 -8.33 2.77
CA ASN A 108 20.80 -7.20 3.61
C ASN A 108 19.66 -6.17 3.61
N PRO A 109 19.00 -5.90 4.76
CA PRO A 109 17.84 -5.00 4.78
C PRO A 109 18.14 -3.58 4.31
N SER A 110 19.33 -3.05 4.63
CA SER A 110 19.71 -1.70 4.20
C SER A 110 19.86 -1.62 2.68
N TRP A 111 20.43 -2.66 2.06
CA TRP A 111 20.53 -2.75 0.61
C TRP A 111 19.14 -2.91 -0.01
N ALA A 112 18.34 -3.86 0.50
CA ALA A 112 17.04 -4.20 -0.05
C ALA A 112 16.02 -3.05 0.04
N ILE A 113 16.00 -2.31 1.15
CA ILE A 113 15.13 -1.14 1.30
C ILE A 113 15.52 -0.04 0.30
N ARG A 114 16.82 0.22 0.12
CA ARG A 114 17.29 1.20 -0.88
C ARG A 114 16.98 0.73 -2.31
N ALA A 115 17.16 -0.55 -2.60
CA ALA A 115 16.85 -1.15 -3.89
C ALA A 115 15.34 -1.08 -4.20
N LEU A 116 14.47 -1.31 -3.21
CA LEU A 116 13.02 -1.21 -3.38
C LEU A 116 12.62 0.20 -3.80
N VAL A 117 13.02 1.22 -3.04
CA VAL A 117 12.63 2.60 -3.37
C VAL A 117 13.23 3.08 -4.70
N GLN A 118 14.43 2.62 -5.06
CA GLN A 118 15.04 2.90 -6.37
C GLN A 118 14.28 2.22 -7.51
N TYR A 119 13.88 0.97 -7.32
CA TYR A 119 13.17 0.22 -8.34
C TYR A 119 11.75 0.76 -8.55
N ASP A 120 11.04 1.08 -7.46
CA ASP A 120 9.73 1.74 -7.56
C ASP A 120 9.85 3.07 -8.32
N LEU A 121 10.90 3.88 -8.07
CA LEU A 121 11.08 5.15 -8.79
C LEU A 121 11.34 4.89 -10.28
N TRP A 122 12.15 3.89 -10.60
CA TRP A 122 12.44 3.51 -11.98
C TRP A 122 11.16 3.10 -12.74
N LEU A 123 10.29 2.33 -12.09
CA LEU A 123 8.99 1.91 -12.62
C LEU A 123 8.04 3.11 -12.77
N HIS A 124 7.91 3.91 -11.70
CA HIS A 124 7.04 5.07 -11.64
C HIS A 124 7.35 6.10 -12.73
N ALA A 125 8.63 6.39 -12.97
CA ALA A 125 9.08 7.29 -14.03
C ALA A 125 8.70 6.83 -15.45
N ARG A 126 8.42 5.53 -15.64
CA ARG A 126 8.08 4.92 -16.94
C ARG A 126 6.60 4.64 -17.12
N ILE A 127 5.79 4.96 -16.12
CA ILE A 127 4.34 4.80 -16.13
C ILE A 127 3.73 6.19 -16.25
N SER A 128 2.79 6.36 -17.17
CA SER A 128 1.93 7.54 -17.24
C SER A 128 0.53 7.15 -16.77
N ALA A 129 -0.07 7.97 -15.92
CA ALA A 129 -1.39 7.76 -15.33
C ALA A 129 -2.07 9.11 -15.07
N ALA A 130 -3.36 9.08 -14.73
CA ALA A 130 -4.19 10.28 -14.56
C ALA A 130 -3.79 11.12 -13.35
N ASP A 131 -3.33 10.48 -12.28
CA ASP A 131 -2.88 11.09 -11.04
C ASP A 131 -1.87 10.18 -10.31
N ASP A 132 -1.31 10.66 -9.20
CA ASP A 132 -0.31 9.91 -8.41
C ASP A 132 -0.87 8.62 -7.80
N CYS A 133 -2.18 8.58 -7.50
CA CYS A 133 -2.81 7.37 -6.99
C CYS A 133 -2.87 6.27 -8.04
N GLN A 134 -3.36 6.59 -9.24
CA GLN A 134 -3.38 5.65 -10.36
C GLN A 134 -1.96 5.24 -10.75
N ARG A 135 -1.02 6.19 -10.73
CA ARG A 135 0.39 5.95 -11.07
C ARG A 135 1.05 5.00 -10.09
N MET A 136 0.87 5.22 -8.79
CA MET A 136 1.43 4.35 -7.75
C MET A 136 0.79 2.95 -7.79
N ALA A 137 -0.51 2.85 -8.04
CA ALA A 137 -1.16 1.54 -8.17
C ALA A 137 -0.58 0.73 -9.36
N MET A 138 -0.34 1.39 -10.49
CA MET A 138 0.34 0.79 -11.64
C MET A 138 1.81 0.45 -11.34
N THR A 139 2.53 1.29 -10.59
CA THR A 139 3.91 1.01 -10.13
C THR A 139 3.96 -0.26 -9.29
N LEU A 140 3.10 -0.38 -8.29
CA LEU A 140 3.03 -1.56 -7.42
C LEU A 140 2.67 -2.82 -8.22
N SER A 141 1.73 -2.72 -9.17
CA SER A 141 1.41 -3.83 -10.07
C SER A 141 2.60 -4.17 -10.99
N ALA A 142 3.38 -3.19 -11.42
CA ALA A 142 4.60 -3.41 -12.20
C ALA A 142 5.74 -4.01 -11.38
N TYR A 143 5.86 -3.69 -10.09
CA TYR A 143 6.83 -4.32 -9.18
C TYR A 143 6.52 -5.81 -9.04
N ASN A 144 5.26 -6.15 -8.77
CA ASN A 144 4.82 -7.53 -8.59
C ASN A 144 4.80 -8.35 -9.91
N GLY A 145 4.45 -7.70 -11.03
CA GLY A 145 4.13 -8.40 -12.28
C GLY A 145 4.99 -8.04 -13.48
N GLY A 146 5.84 -7.01 -13.40
CA GLY A 146 6.67 -6.50 -14.49
C GLY A 146 6.03 -5.35 -15.29
N LEU A 147 6.83 -4.32 -15.60
CA LEU A 147 6.43 -3.12 -16.36
C LEU A 147 5.84 -3.44 -17.75
N GLY A 148 6.41 -4.41 -18.47
CA GLY A 148 5.94 -4.78 -19.80
C GLY A 148 4.48 -5.25 -19.81
N TRP A 149 4.01 -5.82 -18.71
CA TRP A 149 2.62 -6.20 -18.60
C TRP A 149 1.67 -5.04 -18.32
N ILE A 150 2.07 -4.03 -17.54
CA ILE A 150 1.29 -2.79 -17.40
C ILE A 150 1.07 -2.16 -18.77
N GLN A 151 2.12 -2.07 -19.58
CA GLN A 151 2.02 -1.50 -20.92
C GLN A 151 1.06 -2.29 -21.82
N ARG A 152 1.02 -3.63 -21.69
CA ARG A 152 0.08 -4.49 -22.41
C ARG A 152 -1.35 -4.27 -21.92
N ASP A 153 -1.57 -4.24 -20.60
CA ASP A 153 -2.89 -4.03 -20.01
C ASP A 153 -3.44 -2.64 -20.37
N GLN A 154 -2.61 -1.59 -20.34
CA GLN A 154 -2.99 -0.24 -20.78
C GLN A 154 -3.40 -0.21 -22.26
N ARG A 155 -2.67 -0.91 -23.15
CA ARG A 155 -3.06 -1.00 -24.58
C ARG A 155 -4.37 -1.74 -24.75
N LEU A 156 -4.57 -2.84 -24.01
CA LEU A 156 -5.80 -3.62 -24.07
C LEU A 156 -7.00 -2.82 -23.52
N ALA A 157 -6.83 -2.07 -22.43
CA ALA A 157 -7.83 -1.19 -21.86
C ALA A 157 -8.28 -0.14 -22.88
N ALA A 158 -7.33 0.58 -23.49
CA ALA A 158 -7.63 1.56 -24.54
C ALA A 158 -8.37 0.92 -25.74
N GLY A 159 -7.93 -0.26 -26.18
CA GLY A 159 -8.60 -0.99 -27.27
C GLY A 159 -10.03 -1.46 -26.93
N ARG A 160 -10.41 -1.46 -25.65
CA ARG A 160 -11.76 -1.79 -25.16
C ARG A 160 -12.56 -0.54 -24.76
N GLY A 161 -12.08 0.66 -25.06
CA GLY A 161 -12.73 1.91 -24.70
C GLY A 161 -12.63 2.29 -23.22
N LEU A 162 -11.74 1.65 -22.47
CA LEU A 162 -11.43 2.01 -21.08
C LEU A 162 -10.31 3.06 -21.03
N ASP A 163 -10.26 3.84 -19.95
CA ASP A 163 -9.19 4.82 -19.75
C ASP A 163 -7.88 4.12 -19.33
N ARG A 164 -6.88 4.17 -20.21
CA ARG A 164 -5.56 3.58 -19.96
C ARG A 164 -4.73 4.31 -18.90
N ALA A 165 -5.09 5.54 -18.56
CA ALA A 165 -4.41 6.34 -17.54
C ALA A 165 -4.96 6.08 -16.13
N VAL A 166 -6.10 5.41 -16.01
CA VAL A 166 -6.74 5.08 -14.74
C VAL A 166 -6.53 3.59 -14.43
N TRP A 167 -6.07 3.28 -13.22
CA TRP A 167 -5.87 1.91 -12.77
C TRP A 167 -7.19 1.30 -12.29
N PHE A 168 -7.79 1.92 -11.27
CA PHE A 168 -8.95 1.37 -10.59
C PHE A 168 -10.18 1.37 -11.48
N ASP A 169 -10.89 0.24 -11.52
CA ASP A 169 -12.09 0.01 -12.35
C ASP A 169 -11.87 0.18 -13.87
N GLN A 170 -10.62 0.38 -14.31
CA GLN A 170 -10.24 0.57 -15.71
C GLN A 170 -9.15 -0.44 -16.08
N VAL A 171 -7.87 -0.09 -16.06
CA VAL A 171 -6.77 -1.00 -16.45
C VAL A 171 -6.72 -2.28 -15.61
N GLU A 172 -7.09 -2.24 -14.34
CA GLU A 172 -7.03 -3.44 -13.50
C GLU A 172 -8.05 -4.53 -13.93
N THR A 173 -9.11 -4.16 -14.65
CA THR A 173 -10.20 -5.06 -15.06
C THR A 173 -9.84 -5.92 -16.27
N VAL A 174 -8.78 -5.57 -17.01
CA VAL A 174 -8.34 -6.32 -18.19
C VAL A 174 -7.18 -7.27 -17.84
N ASN A 175 -7.04 -8.33 -18.64
CA ASN A 175 -5.92 -9.26 -18.54
C ASN A 175 -5.33 -9.50 -19.95
N ALA A 176 -4.15 -8.96 -20.22
CA ALA A 176 -3.49 -9.10 -21.52
C ALA A 176 -2.73 -10.44 -21.72
N GLY A 177 -3.08 -11.49 -20.98
CA GLY A 177 -2.57 -12.86 -21.20
C GLY A 177 -1.80 -13.48 -20.02
N ARG A 178 -1.91 -12.94 -18.80
CA ARG A 178 -1.40 -13.63 -17.61
C ARG A 178 -2.29 -14.83 -17.28
N SER A 179 -1.71 -15.83 -16.62
CA SER A 179 -2.51 -16.89 -15.99
C SER A 179 -3.52 -16.28 -15.00
N ALA A 180 -4.65 -16.95 -14.79
CA ALA A 180 -5.69 -16.45 -13.89
C ALA A 180 -5.17 -16.24 -12.46
N ALA A 181 -4.27 -17.10 -11.98
CA ALA A 181 -3.65 -16.97 -10.66
C ALA A 181 -2.75 -15.73 -10.57
N ASN A 182 -1.83 -15.56 -11.54
CA ASN A 182 -0.91 -14.42 -11.55
C ASN A 182 -1.66 -13.09 -11.73
N TRP A 183 -2.74 -13.09 -12.51
CA TRP A 183 -3.59 -11.92 -12.67
C TRP A 183 -4.28 -11.54 -11.34
N ARG A 184 -4.90 -12.50 -10.65
CA ARG A 184 -5.54 -12.24 -9.34
C ARG A 184 -4.56 -11.71 -8.31
N GLU A 185 -3.39 -12.34 -8.18
CA GLU A 185 -2.37 -11.89 -7.24
C GLU A 185 -1.90 -10.47 -7.58
N ASN A 186 -1.65 -10.21 -8.86
CA ASN A 186 -1.19 -8.91 -9.33
C ASN A 186 -2.21 -7.78 -9.14
N ARG A 187 -3.53 -8.06 -9.24
CA ARG A 187 -4.58 -7.07 -8.97
C ARG A 187 -4.80 -6.86 -7.47
N ALA A 188 -4.64 -7.91 -6.68
CA ALA A 188 -4.74 -7.80 -5.22
C ALA A 188 -3.58 -6.97 -4.64
N TYR A 189 -2.39 -7.06 -5.22
CA TYR A 189 -1.16 -6.46 -4.67
C TYR A 189 -1.25 -4.94 -4.42
N PRO A 190 -1.59 -4.07 -5.41
CA PRO A 190 -1.76 -2.64 -5.14
C PRO A 190 -2.83 -2.35 -4.09
N ARG A 191 -3.95 -3.10 -4.11
CA ARG A 191 -5.08 -2.91 -3.17
C ARG A 191 -4.67 -3.25 -1.73
N ARG A 192 -3.93 -4.34 -1.52
CA ARG A 192 -3.42 -4.70 -0.18
C ARG A 192 -2.47 -3.63 0.33
N ILE A 193 -1.57 -3.10 -0.50
CA ILE A 193 -0.61 -2.09 -0.04
C ILE A 193 -1.31 -0.75 0.22
N LEU A 194 -2.10 -0.24 -0.73
CA LEU A 194 -2.72 1.08 -0.66
C LEU A 194 -3.92 1.13 0.29
N TYR A 195 -4.72 0.08 0.41
CA TYR A 195 -5.93 0.16 1.23
C TYR A 195 -5.87 -0.66 2.53
N VAL A 196 -4.80 -1.44 2.75
CA VAL A 196 -4.67 -2.26 3.97
C VAL A 196 -3.36 -1.96 4.71
N HIS A 197 -2.21 -2.06 4.05
CA HIS A 197 -0.93 -1.98 4.75
C HIS A 197 -0.47 -0.54 5.01
N GLN A 198 -0.57 0.39 4.06
CA GLN A 198 -0.02 1.74 4.24
C GLN A 198 -0.67 2.50 5.40
N ALA A 199 -1.96 2.25 5.69
CA ALA A 199 -2.68 2.91 6.77
C ALA A 199 -1.98 2.71 8.13
N ARG A 200 -1.30 1.57 8.31
CA ARG A 200 -0.53 1.26 9.52
C ARG A 200 0.70 2.17 9.69
N TYR A 201 1.21 2.75 8.62
CA TYR A 201 2.49 3.46 8.58
C TYR A 201 2.35 4.97 8.34
N LEU A 202 1.16 5.54 8.46
CA LEU A 202 0.95 6.98 8.26
C LEU A 202 1.70 7.85 9.28
N ALA A 203 2.05 7.30 10.44
CA ALA A 203 2.93 7.96 11.41
C ALA A 203 4.42 7.99 10.98
N TRP A 204 4.80 7.31 9.89
CA TRP A 204 6.16 7.29 9.35
C TRP A 204 6.34 8.27 8.20
N GLY A 205 5.26 8.61 7.48
CA GLY A 205 5.21 9.61 6.43
C GLY A 205 3.94 9.49 5.60
N SER A 206 3.86 10.24 4.50
CA SER A 206 2.68 10.29 3.63
C SER A 206 2.37 8.93 2.99
N GLY A 207 1.07 8.71 2.78
CA GLY A 207 0.54 7.67 1.90
C GLY A 207 0.13 8.24 0.55
N VAL A 208 -0.52 7.42 -0.26
CA VAL A 208 -1.11 7.79 -1.57
C VAL A 208 -2.52 7.22 -1.64
N CYS A 209 -3.48 7.82 -2.37
CA CYS A 209 -4.87 7.32 -2.47
C CYS A 209 -5.69 7.39 -1.15
N LEU A 210 -5.41 8.35 -0.28
CA LEU A 210 -6.10 8.55 1.01
C LEU A 210 -6.99 9.79 1.00
#